data_AF-J4G745-F1
#
_entry.id   AF-J4G745-F1
#
_cell.length_a   1.000
_cell.length_b   1.000
_cell.length_c   1.000
_cell.angle_alpha   90.00
_cell.angle_beta   90.00
_cell.angle_gamma   90.00
#
_symmetry.space_group_name_H-M   'P 1'
#
loop_
_entity.id
_entity.type
_entity.pdbx_description
1 polymer ?
#
loop_
_entity_poly.entity_id
_entity_poly.type
_entity_poly.pdbx_seq_one_letter_code
_entity_poly.pdbx_strand_id
1 'polypeptide(L)'
;MFRIALRRTTATAVAGLARSRQAPSARLLHPQRTVRFESTAPKSEFKQAVDELRRDWDAKVVSYEELKPLTLQPSPDKYLIDVREPDEVRLGSIPSAVNLPLSVLSGSLHLDPVIFQERFGFQKPGRDQDIVFYCRSGKRAFTACDIAKRNGYTKLANYEGSWLDWTAREGTGQSS
;
A
#
# COMPACT_ATOMS: atom_id res chain seq x y z
N MET A 1 -13.87 64.88 -19.33
CA MET A 1 -12.93 65.23 -20.40
C MET A 1 -11.76 65.99 -19.79
N PHE A 2 -10.58 65.39 -19.63
CA PHE A 2 -9.31 66.14 -19.55
C PHE A 2 -8.19 65.18 -19.96
N ARG A 3 -7.56 65.49 -21.10
CA ARG A 3 -6.31 64.89 -21.61
C ARG A 3 -5.15 65.69 -21.02
N ILE A 4 -4.03 65.06 -20.66
CA ILE A 4 -2.67 65.58 -20.84
C ILE A 4 -1.70 64.37 -20.89
N ALA A 5 -0.77 64.46 -21.83
CA ALA A 5 0.14 63.42 -22.28
C ALA A 5 1.60 63.74 -21.89
N LEU A 6 2.46 62.74 -22.14
CA LEU A 6 3.93 62.81 -22.30
C LEU A 6 4.74 62.93 -20.98
N ARG A 7 5.86 62.23 -20.78
CA ARG A 7 6.96 61.89 -21.70
C ARG A 7 7.65 60.58 -21.30
N ARG A 8 8.17 59.89 -22.32
CA ARG A 8 9.15 58.80 -22.21
C ARG A 8 10.52 59.38 -21.84
N THR A 9 11.25 58.69 -20.97
CA THR A 9 12.70 58.89 -20.83
C THR A 9 13.35 57.53 -20.68
N THR A 10 14.12 57.15 -21.70
CA THR A 10 14.93 55.94 -21.74
C THR A 10 16.23 56.22 -20.97
N ALA A 11 16.46 55.50 -19.87
CA ALA A 11 17.74 55.49 -19.20
C ALA A 11 18.62 54.38 -19.79
N THR A 12 19.68 54.77 -20.48
CA THR A 12 20.72 53.88 -21.01
C THR A 12 21.65 53.51 -19.86
N ALA A 13 21.61 52.26 -19.40
CA ALA A 13 22.59 51.74 -18.44
C ALA A 13 23.64 50.90 -19.18
N VAL A 14 24.88 51.37 -19.14
CA VAL A 14 26.08 50.66 -19.61
C VAL A 14 26.36 49.49 -18.67
N ALA A 15 26.20 48.25 -19.16
CA ALA A 15 26.56 47.05 -18.43
C ALA A 15 28.07 46.78 -18.54
N GLY A 16 28.81 47.05 -17.46
CA GLY A 16 30.20 46.66 -17.33
C GLY A 16 30.34 45.14 -17.11
N LEU A 17 31.13 44.48 -17.96
CA LEU A 17 31.50 43.07 -17.80
C LEU A 17 32.45 42.91 -16.60
N ALA A 18 31.93 42.52 -15.44
CA ALA A 18 32.77 42.01 -14.35
C ALA A 18 33.05 40.53 -14.59
N ARG A 19 34.29 40.19 -15.01
CA ARG A 19 34.77 38.80 -15.06
C ARG A 19 34.88 38.26 -13.62
N SER A 20 33.88 37.48 -13.20
CA SER A 20 33.97 36.67 -11.98
C SER A 20 35.03 35.57 -12.18
N ARG A 21 36.12 35.64 -11.41
CA ARG A 21 37.09 34.54 -11.30
C ARG A 21 36.48 33.46 -10.41
N GLN A 22 36.06 32.33 -10.98
CA GLN A 22 35.75 31.13 -10.20
C GLN A 22 37.04 30.60 -9.56
N ALA A 23 37.08 30.52 -8.23
CA ALA A 23 38.10 29.77 -7.52
C ALA A 23 37.74 28.27 -7.55
N PRO A 24 38.71 27.36 -7.75
CA PRO A 24 38.43 25.93 -7.68
C PRO A 24 38.17 25.55 -6.22
N SER A 25 36.97 25.02 -5.94
CA SER A 25 36.65 24.45 -4.63
C SER A 25 37.34 23.09 -4.53
N ALA A 26 38.38 23.00 -3.71
CA ALA A 26 39.07 21.74 -3.43
C ALA A 26 38.10 20.82 -2.67
N ARG A 27 37.55 19.82 -3.38
CA ARG A 27 36.67 18.81 -2.80
C ARG A 27 37.51 17.89 -1.92
N LEU A 28 37.48 18.09 -0.61
CA LEU A 28 38.08 17.15 0.35
C LEU A 28 37.38 15.79 0.20
N LEU A 29 38.12 14.82 -0.35
CA LEU A 29 37.72 13.42 -0.43
C LEU A 29 37.65 12.88 1.01
N HIS A 30 36.45 12.85 1.58
CA HIS A 30 36.21 12.11 2.80
C HIS A 30 36.15 10.63 2.42
N PRO A 31 37.04 9.76 2.94
CA PRO A 31 36.91 8.34 2.71
C PRO A 31 35.63 7.88 3.41
N GLN A 32 34.57 7.61 2.64
CA GLN A 32 33.44 6.84 3.15
C GLN A 32 33.95 5.43 3.44
N ARG A 33 34.27 5.18 4.70
CA ARG A 33 34.57 3.83 5.19
C ARG A 33 33.27 3.04 5.15
N THR A 34 33.01 2.36 4.03
CA THR A 34 31.88 1.44 3.92
C THR A 34 32.18 0.22 4.78
N VAL A 35 31.60 0.17 5.97
CA VAL A 35 31.62 -1.04 6.79
C VAL A 35 30.68 -2.04 6.13
N ARG A 36 31.22 -2.97 5.35
CA ARG A 36 30.45 -4.08 4.79
C ARG A 36 30.27 -5.11 5.90
N PHE A 37 29.07 -5.16 6.48
CA PHE A 37 28.72 -6.19 7.44
C PHE A 37 28.52 -7.51 6.67
N GLU A 38 29.49 -8.42 6.81
CA GLU A 38 29.44 -9.74 6.19
C GLU A 38 28.96 -10.73 7.25
N SER A 39 27.76 -11.28 7.08
CA SER A 39 27.21 -12.27 8.01
C SER A 39 27.90 -13.61 7.81
N THR A 40 28.46 -14.18 8.88
CA THR A 40 29.09 -15.51 8.88
C THR A 40 28.07 -16.65 9.03
N ALA A 41 26.80 -16.34 9.29
CA ALA A 41 25.77 -17.34 9.48
C ALA A 41 25.41 -18.03 8.14
N PRO A 42 25.33 -19.37 8.09
CA PRO A 42 24.89 -20.08 6.89
C PRO A 42 23.45 -19.67 6.53
N LYS A 43 23.17 -19.55 5.23
CA LYS A 43 21.86 -19.08 4.72
C LYS A 43 20.67 -19.88 5.25
N SER A 44 20.88 -21.15 5.60
CA SER A 44 19.85 -22.02 6.19
C SER A 44 19.45 -21.59 7.60
N GLU A 45 20.41 -21.22 8.46
CA GLU A 45 20.14 -20.76 9.82
C GLU A 45 19.47 -19.38 9.80
N PHE A 46 19.92 -18.48 8.92
CA PHE A 46 19.24 -17.21 8.72
C PHE A 46 17.79 -17.39 8.25
N LYS A 47 17.56 -18.32 7.31
CA LYS A 47 16.20 -18.65 6.85
C LYS A 47 15.35 -19.23 7.98
N GLN A 48 15.89 -20.15 8.77
CA GLN A 48 15.18 -20.77 9.90
C GLN A 48 14.81 -19.74 10.97
N ALA A 49 15.74 -18.86 11.36
CA ALA A 49 15.47 -17.81 12.33
C ALA A 49 14.42 -16.80 11.81
N VAL A 50 14.46 -16.45 10.53
CA VAL A 50 13.44 -15.60 9.89
C VAL A 50 12.08 -16.31 9.81
N ASP A 51 12.06 -17.60 9.51
CA ASP A 51 10.83 -18.40 9.44
C ASP A 51 10.21 -18.59 10.84
N GLU A 52 11.03 -18.76 11.89
CA GLU A 52 10.56 -18.79 13.29
C GLU A 52 9.99 -17.45 13.75
N LEU A 53 10.69 -16.34 13.49
CA LEU A 53 10.17 -14.99 13.79
C LEU A 53 8.89 -14.68 13.01
N ARG A 54 8.71 -15.27 11.82
CA ARG A 54 7.50 -15.13 11.01
C ARG A 54 6.32 -15.93 11.52
N ARG A 55 6.53 -17.10 12.14
CA ARG A 55 5.43 -17.96 12.61
C ARG A 55 4.49 -17.28 13.61
N ASP A 56 5.03 -16.48 14.52
CA ASP A 56 4.21 -15.69 15.46
C ASP A 56 3.56 -14.47 14.79
N TRP A 57 4.09 -14.08 13.63
CA TRP A 57 3.66 -12.92 12.89
C TRP A 57 2.61 -13.24 11.81
N ASP A 58 2.53 -14.48 11.33
CA ASP A 58 1.64 -14.88 10.24
C ASP A 58 0.15 -14.77 10.60
N ALA A 59 -0.61 -14.14 9.71
CA ALA A 59 -2.07 -14.13 9.78
C ALA A 59 -2.62 -15.50 9.42
N LYS A 60 -3.79 -15.86 9.96
CA LYS A 60 -4.47 -17.13 9.64
C LYS A 60 -4.64 -17.24 8.13
N VAL A 61 -4.17 -18.32 7.50
CA VAL A 61 -4.50 -18.60 6.10
C VAL A 61 -5.89 -19.22 6.03
N VAL A 62 -6.73 -18.73 5.13
CA VAL A 62 -8.11 -19.18 4.92
C VAL A 62 -8.22 -19.86 3.57
N SER A 63 -8.89 -21.02 3.50
CA SER A 63 -9.14 -21.73 2.23
C SER A 63 -10.37 -21.19 1.49
N TYR A 64 -10.56 -21.59 0.23
CA TYR A 64 -11.76 -21.25 -0.53
C TYR A 64 -13.05 -21.72 0.17
N GLU A 65 -13.02 -22.93 0.74
CA GLU A 65 -14.16 -23.56 1.41
C GLU A 65 -14.53 -22.81 2.71
N GLU A 66 -13.54 -22.30 3.44
CA GLU A 66 -13.77 -21.43 4.59
C GLU A 66 -14.23 -20.02 4.18
N LEU A 67 -13.79 -19.53 3.01
CA LEU A 67 -14.14 -18.21 2.49
C LEU A 67 -15.56 -18.16 1.93
N LYS A 68 -15.99 -19.20 1.22
CA LYS A 68 -17.27 -19.23 0.48
C LYS A 68 -18.48 -18.83 1.34
N PRO A 69 -18.65 -19.31 2.59
CA PRO A 69 -19.75 -18.88 3.46
C PRO A 69 -19.78 -17.37 3.71
N LEU A 70 -18.63 -16.70 3.84
CA LEU A 70 -18.54 -15.25 4.04
C LEU A 70 -19.13 -14.49 2.84
N THR A 71 -18.98 -15.04 1.63
CA THR A 71 -19.49 -14.43 0.39
C THR A 71 -21.00 -14.54 0.24
N LEU A 72 -21.62 -15.53 0.91
CA LEU A 72 -23.05 -15.81 0.83
C LEU A 72 -23.84 -15.10 1.94
N GLN A 73 -23.20 -14.91 3.09
CA GLN A 73 -23.82 -14.34 4.29
C GLN A 73 -22.95 -13.21 4.84
N PRO A 74 -22.98 -12.02 4.21
CA PRO A 74 -22.26 -10.87 4.73
C PRO A 74 -22.78 -10.50 6.12
N SER A 75 -21.86 -10.26 7.05
CA SER A 75 -22.15 -9.83 8.41
C SER A 75 -21.42 -8.52 8.70
N PRO A 76 -21.99 -7.58 9.46
CA PRO A 76 -21.27 -6.37 9.87
C PRO A 76 -20.01 -6.65 10.70
N ASP A 77 -19.92 -7.84 11.32
CA ASP A 77 -18.79 -8.23 12.17
C ASP A 77 -17.60 -8.82 11.39
N LYS A 78 -17.76 -9.03 10.08
CA LYS A 78 -16.76 -9.69 9.24
C LYS A 78 -16.56 -8.95 7.93
N TYR A 79 -15.30 -8.68 7.59
CA TYR A 79 -14.93 -8.01 6.36
C TYR A 79 -14.16 -8.93 5.44
N LEU A 80 -14.57 -8.96 4.18
CA LEU A 80 -13.76 -9.44 3.07
C LEU A 80 -13.22 -8.24 2.31
N ILE A 81 -11.91 -8.01 2.36
CA ILE A 81 -11.28 -6.81 1.81
C ILE A 81 -10.40 -7.17 0.61
N ASP A 82 -10.75 -6.61 -0.54
CA ASP A 82 -9.96 -6.64 -1.76
C ASP A 82 -8.91 -5.52 -1.74
N VAL A 83 -7.62 -5.88 -1.67
CA VAL A 83 -6.53 -4.89 -1.64
C VAL A 83 -5.93 -4.60 -3.02
N ARG A 84 -6.60 -5.04 -4.09
CA ARG A 84 -6.24 -4.66 -5.47
C ARG A 84 -6.54 -3.19 -5.74
N GLU A 85 -5.97 -2.67 -6.81
CA GLU A 85 -6.27 -1.31 -7.26
C GLU A 85 -7.69 -1.26 -7.88
N PRO A 86 -8.38 -0.11 -7.81
CA PRO A 86 -9.78 0.00 -8.26
C PRO A 86 -9.99 -0.43 -9.72
N ASP A 87 -9.01 -0.20 -10.58
CA ASP A 87 -9.03 -0.63 -11.99
C ASP A 87 -9.14 -2.15 -12.16
N GLU A 88 -8.48 -2.92 -11.29
CA GLU A 88 -8.57 -4.38 -11.28
C GLU A 88 -9.94 -4.86 -10.76
N VAL A 89 -10.48 -4.15 -9.75
CA VAL A 89 -11.76 -4.48 -9.10
C VAL A 89 -12.95 -4.24 -10.02
N ARG A 90 -12.87 -3.23 -10.90
CA ARG A 90 -13.91 -2.99 -11.93
C ARG A 90 -14.12 -4.17 -12.88
N LEU A 91 -13.12 -5.05 -13.03
CA LEU A 91 -13.22 -6.25 -13.87
C LEU A 91 -13.91 -7.42 -13.15
N GLY A 92 -14.22 -7.27 -11.87
CA GLY A 92 -14.82 -8.30 -11.03
C GLY A 92 -14.15 -8.38 -9.67
N SER A 93 -14.90 -8.83 -8.67
CA SER A 93 -14.45 -9.04 -7.29
C SER A 93 -15.18 -10.22 -6.67
N ILE A 94 -14.68 -10.72 -5.55
CA ILE A 94 -15.35 -11.78 -4.80
C ILE A 94 -16.65 -11.18 -4.23
N PRO A 95 -17.81 -11.86 -4.31
CA PRO A 95 -19.06 -11.34 -3.75
C PRO A 95 -18.90 -10.98 -2.28
N SER A 96 -19.62 -9.95 -1.84
CA SER A 96 -19.53 -9.30 -0.50
C SER A 96 -18.25 -8.52 -0.21
N ALA A 97 -17.23 -8.58 -1.07
CA ALA A 97 -15.98 -7.88 -0.82
C ALA A 97 -16.12 -6.36 -0.96
N VAL A 98 -15.38 -5.64 -0.10
CA VAL A 98 -15.17 -4.20 -0.21
C VAL A 98 -13.74 -3.91 -0.66
N ASN A 99 -13.52 -2.83 -1.40
CA ASN A 99 -12.18 -2.49 -1.90
C ASN A 99 -11.47 -1.48 -1.00
N LEU A 100 -10.26 -1.84 -0.55
CA LEU A 100 -9.34 -0.96 0.14
C LEU A 100 -7.92 -1.19 -0.40
N PRO A 101 -7.49 -0.44 -1.43
CA PRO A 101 -6.23 -0.71 -2.12
C PRO A 101 -5.03 -0.69 -1.20
N LEU A 102 -4.09 -1.61 -1.41
CA LEU A 102 -2.87 -1.71 -0.59
C LEU A 102 -2.07 -0.39 -0.60
N SER A 103 -2.06 0.32 -1.74
CA SER A 103 -1.35 1.59 -1.93
C SER A 103 -1.75 2.68 -0.93
N VAL A 104 -3.01 2.67 -0.47
CA VAL A 104 -3.53 3.65 0.49
C VAL A 104 -3.82 3.07 1.86
N LEU A 105 -3.83 1.74 2.01
CA LEU A 105 -4.22 1.01 3.22
C LEU A 105 -3.60 1.61 4.49
N SER A 106 -2.27 1.76 4.53
CA SER A 106 -1.58 2.24 5.74
C SER A 106 -2.07 3.61 6.19
N GLY A 107 -2.33 4.54 5.26
CA GLY A 107 -2.87 5.87 5.60
C GLY A 107 -4.35 5.80 5.99
N SER A 108 -5.11 4.96 5.31
CA SER A 108 -6.55 4.81 5.52
C SER A 108 -6.91 4.28 6.91
N LEU A 109 -6.09 3.39 7.49
CA LEU A 109 -6.34 2.84 8.82
C LEU A 109 -6.27 3.92 9.93
N HIS A 110 -5.65 5.06 9.68
CA HIS A 110 -5.59 6.19 10.62
C HIS A 110 -6.72 7.21 10.46
N LEU A 111 -7.54 7.10 9.41
CA LEU A 111 -8.64 8.04 9.17
C LEU A 111 -9.71 7.93 10.26
N ASP A 112 -10.41 9.04 10.50
CA ASP A 112 -11.66 9.03 11.26
C ASP A 112 -12.69 8.10 10.57
N PRO A 113 -13.52 7.35 11.33
CA PRO A 113 -14.51 6.44 10.73
C PRO A 113 -15.46 7.09 9.73
N VAL A 114 -15.87 8.35 9.95
CA VAL A 114 -16.78 9.07 9.04
C VAL A 114 -16.07 9.36 7.72
N ILE A 115 -14.85 9.91 7.78
CA ILE A 115 -14.04 10.20 6.59
C ILE A 115 -13.67 8.93 5.83
N PHE A 116 -13.37 7.84 6.55
CA PHE A 116 -13.12 6.54 5.94
C PHE A 116 -14.34 6.07 5.13
N GLN A 117 -15.54 6.16 5.72
CA GLN A 117 -16.76 5.73 5.07
C GLN A 117 -17.10 6.58 3.84
N GLU A 118 -16.92 7.91 3.92
CA GLU A 118 -17.10 8.81 2.77
C GLU A 118 -16.14 8.46 1.62
N ARG A 119 -14.90 8.10 1.94
CA ARG A 119 -13.86 7.83 0.95
C ARG A 119 -14.00 6.45 0.28
N PHE A 120 -14.32 5.42 1.06
CA PHE A 120 -14.31 4.03 0.60
C PHE A 120 -15.70 3.43 0.40
N GLY A 121 -16.76 4.10 0.88
CA GLY A 121 -18.15 3.65 0.71
C GLY A 121 -18.57 2.53 1.66
N PHE A 122 -17.76 2.21 2.69
CA PHE A 122 -18.10 1.21 3.70
C PHE A 122 -17.60 1.62 5.10
N GLN A 123 -18.24 1.07 6.15
CA GLN A 123 -17.85 1.39 7.53
C GLN A 123 -16.43 0.93 7.82
N LYS A 124 -15.66 1.77 8.52
CA LYS A 124 -14.30 1.44 8.93
C LYS A 124 -14.30 0.19 9.82
N PRO A 125 -13.53 -0.87 9.47
CA PRO A 125 -13.45 -2.06 10.30
C PRO A 125 -12.89 -1.73 11.70
N GLY A 126 -13.54 -2.26 12.72
CA GLY A 126 -13.08 -2.33 14.09
C GLY A 126 -11.85 -3.23 14.24
N ARG A 127 -11.07 -3.00 15.31
CA ARG A 127 -9.79 -3.72 15.54
C ARG A 127 -9.96 -5.19 15.96
N ASP A 128 -11.14 -5.54 16.41
CA ASP A 128 -11.56 -6.83 16.94
C ASP A 128 -12.54 -7.59 16.03
N GLN A 129 -12.86 -7.02 14.86
CA GLN A 129 -13.68 -7.67 13.83
C GLN A 129 -12.83 -8.63 13.00
N ASP A 130 -13.48 -9.66 12.43
CA ASP A 130 -12.80 -10.62 11.56
C ASP A 130 -12.54 -9.97 10.20
N ILE A 131 -11.28 -9.88 9.80
CA ILE A 131 -10.88 -9.28 8.52
C ILE A 131 -10.11 -10.30 7.69
N VAL A 132 -10.66 -10.64 6.53
CA VAL A 132 -10.01 -11.47 5.52
C VAL A 132 -9.53 -10.57 4.40
N PHE A 133 -8.22 -10.53 4.16
CA PHE A 133 -7.64 -9.85 3.01
C PHE A 133 -7.44 -10.81 1.84
N TYR A 134 -7.66 -10.31 0.62
CA TYR A 134 -7.25 -10.99 -0.60
C TYR A 134 -6.79 -9.97 -1.65
N CYS A 135 -6.08 -10.43 -2.67
CA CYS A 135 -5.64 -9.58 -3.77
C CYS A 135 -5.77 -10.32 -5.12
N ARG A 136 -4.80 -10.15 -6.04
CA ARG A 136 -4.75 -10.96 -7.27
C ARG A 136 -4.24 -12.38 -7.00
N SER A 137 -3.09 -12.51 -6.32
CA SER A 137 -2.34 -13.79 -6.19
C SER A 137 -1.69 -13.96 -4.81
N GLY A 138 -2.33 -13.51 -3.73
CA GLY A 138 -1.86 -13.66 -2.34
C GLY A 138 -0.86 -12.61 -1.83
N LYS A 139 0.15 -12.23 -2.62
CA LYS A 139 1.30 -11.43 -2.11
C LYS A 139 0.93 -10.10 -1.43
N ARG A 140 0.02 -9.32 -2.04
CA ARG A 140 -0.42 -8.03 -1.49
C ARG A 140 -1.30 -8.21 -0.25
N ALA A 141 -2.09 -9.28 -0.21
CA ALA A 141 -2.94 -9.60 0.94
C ALA A 141 -2.09 -9.93 2.18
N PHE A 142 -0.98 -10.65 2.00
CA PHE A 142 -0.01 -10.86 3.07
C PHE A 142 0.53 -9.53 3.63
N THR A 143 0.96 -8.60 2.76
CA THR A 143 1.39 -7.26 3.17
C THR A 143 0.27 -6.47 3.87
N ALA A 144 -0.98 -6.63 3.42
CA ALA A 144 -2.12 -5.98 4.05
C ALA A 144 -2.37 -6.48 5.48
N CYS A 145 -2.32 -7.80 5.70
CA CYS A 145 -2.38 -8.39 7.03
C CYS A 145 -1.29 -7.81 7.94
N ASP A 146 -0.06 -7.74 7.43
CA ASP A 146 1.09 -7.20 8.16
C ASP A 146 0.88 -5.72 8.56
N ILE A 147 0.42 -4.88 7.63
CA ILE A 147 0.08 -3.48 7.90
C ILE A 147 -1.04 -3.37 8.94
N ALA A 148 -2.11 -4.15 8.79
CA ALA A 148 -3.24 -4.13 9.72
C ALA A 148 -2.83 -4.58 11.13
N LYS A 149 -2.00 -5.63 11.23
CA LYS A 149 -1.49 -6.15 12.51
C LYS A 149 -0.70 -5.08 13.26
N ARG A 150 0.21 -4.36 12.58
CA ARG A 150 0.95 -3.22 13.16
C ARG A 150 0.06 -2.07 13.60
N ASN A 151 -1.15 -1.97 13.05
CA ASN A 151 -2.16 -0.98 13.40
C ASN A 151 -3.16 -1.46 14.47
N GLY A 152 -2.88 -2.60 15.11
CA GLY A 152 -3.65 -3.12 16.25
C GLY A 152 -4.89 -3.92 15.86
N TYR A 153 -5.02 -4.33 14.60
CA TYR A 153 -6.05 -5.28 14.19
C TYR A 153 -5.64 -6.70 14.61
N THR A 154 -6.56 -7.44 15.21
CA THR A 154 -6.23 -8.68 15.94
C THR A 154 -6.73 -9.95 15.25
N LYS A 155 -7.90 -9.91 14.60
CA LYS A 155 -8.49 -11.06 13.91
C LYS A 155 -8.29 -10.96 12.41
N LEU A 156 -7.07 -11.25 11.99
CA LEU A 156 -6.65 -11.13 10.60
C LEU A 156 -6.48 -12.48 9.94
N ALA A 157 -6.98 -12.57 8.71
CA ALA A 157 -6.87 -13.72 7.86
C ALA A 157 -6.43 -13.34 6.43
N ASN A 158 -5.68 -14.23 5.79
CA ASN A 158 -5.22 -14.10 4.42
C ASN A 158 -5.83 -15.21 3.56
N TYR A 159 -6.57 -14.83 2.52
CA TYR A 159 -6.93 -15.77 1.46
C TYR A 159 -5.80 -15.81 0.41
N GLU A 160 -4.87 -16.74 0.61
CA GLU A 160 -3.63 -16.84 -0.16
C GLU A 160 -3.89 -17.09 -1.66
N GLY A 161 -4.87 -17.96 -1.98
CA GLY A 161 -5.29 -18.23 -3.35
C GLY A 161 -5.84 -16.99 -4.07
N SER A 162 -6.46 -16.08 -3.32
CA SER A 162 -6.88 -14.76 -3.80
C SER A 162 -7.81 -14.84 -5.04
N TRP A 163 -7.90 -13.75 -5.80
CA TRP A 163 -8.77 -13.67 -6.98
C TRP A 163 -8.54 -14.79 -8.01
N LEU A 164 -7.29 -15.18 -8.25
CA LEU A 164 -6.98 -16.24 -9.22
C LEU A 164 -7.58 -17.59 -8.81
N ASP A 165 -7.41 -18.02 -7.56
CA ASP A 165 -8.02 -19.26 -7.07
C ASP A 165 -9.55 -19.20 -7.09
N TRP A 166 -10.12 -18.05 -6.67
CA TRP A 166 -11.57 -17.84 -6.72
C TRP A 166 -12.13 -18.02 -8.14
N THR A 167 -11.57 -17.31 -9.12
CA THR A 167 -12.04 -17.39 -10.51
C THR A 167 -11.83 -18.77 -11.14
N ALA A 168 -10.73 -19.46 -10.80
CA ALA A 168 -10.50 -20.83 -11.27
C ALA A 168 -11.60 -21.78 -10.77
N ARG A 169 -12.00 -21.67 -9.50
CA ARG A 169 -13.02 -22.52 -8.89
C ARG A 169 -14.43 -22.19 -9.38
N GLU A 170 -14.82 -20.91 -9.38
CA GLU A 170 -16.15 -20.50 -9.87
C GLU A 170 -16.29 -20.72 -11.38
N GLY A 171 -15.21 -20.53 -12.15
CA GLY A 171 -15.21 -20.72 -13.61
C GLY A 171 -15.38 -22.17 -14.04
N THR A 172 -14.99 -23.14 -13.20
CA THR A 172 -15.18 -24.58 -13.49
C THR A 172 -16.62 -25.07 -13.26
N GLY A 173 -17.48 -24.29 -12.60
CA GLY A 173 -18.87 -24.68 -12.27
C GLY A 173 -19.95 -24.24 -13.26
N GLN A 174 -19.61 -23.52 -14.33
CA GLN A 174 -20.55 -22.99 -15.33
C GLN A 174 -20.55 -23.78 -16.65
N SER A 175 -19.89 -24.93 -16.68
CA SER A 175 -19.78 -25.81 -17.85
C SER A 175 -20.54 -27.11 -17.60
N SER A 176 -21.86 -27.07 -17.48
CA SER A 176 -22.73 -28.26 -17.44
C SER A 176 -24.09 -27.95 -18.01
#